data_AF-A0A7C3PUT8-F1
#
_entry.id   AF-A0A7C3PUT8-F1
#
_cell.length_a   1.000
_cell.length_b   1.000
_cell.length_c   1.000
_cell.angle_alpha   90.00
_cell.angle_beta   90.00
_cell.angle_gamma   90.00
#
_symmetry.space_group_name_H-M   'P 1'
#
loop_
_entity.id
_entity.type
_entity.pdbx_description
1 polymer ?
#
loop_
_entity_poly.entity_id
_entity_poly.type
_entity_poly.pdbx_seq_one_letter_code
_entity_poly.pdbx_strand_id
1 'polypeptide(L)' 'MSHDLRKRIESRRRIYLLRHGEVSYFDERGRPYPQDSVPLNSRGLSQAQAAAEALRSTPMDRVIH' A
#
# COMPACT_ATOMS: atom_id res chain seq x y z
N MET A 1 -17.18 24.05 25.06
CA MET A 1 -16.37 23.03 24.35
C MET A 1 -14.98 23.59 24.09
N SER A 2 -13.94 22.96 24.64
CA SER A 2 -12.57 23.51 24.68
C SER A 2 -11.93 23.66 23.29
N HIS A 3 -11.29 24.82 23.07
CA HIS A 3 -10.56 25.20 21.85
C HIS A 3 -9.41 24.23 21.51
N ASP A 4 -8.87 23.55 22.53
CA ASP A 4 -7.78 22.58 22.43
C ASP A 4 -8.18 21.28 21.69
N LEU A 5 -9.42 20.81 21.89
CA LEU A 5 -9.92 19.60 21.24
C LEU A 5 -10.09 19.80 19.74
N ARG A 6 -10.51 21.00 19.30
CA ARG A 6 -10.65 21.35 17.89
C ARG A 6 -9.30 21.35 17.18
N LYS A 7 -8.28 21.96 17.79
CA LYS A 7 -6.91 21.95 17.26
C LYS A 7 -6.35 20.53 17.08
N ARG A 8 -6.57 19.64 18.05
CA ARG A 8 -6.11 18.24 17.98
C ARG A 8 -6.84 17.41 16.91
N ILE A 9 -8.10 17.72 16.64
CA ILE A 9 -8.86 17.09 15.55
C ILE A 9 -8.33 17.58 14.19
N GLU A 10 -8.08 18.88 14.06
CA GLU A 10 -7.52 19.49 12.84
C GLU A 10 -6.08 19.03 12.55
N SER A 11 -5.28 18.73 13.58
CA SER A 11 -3.90 18.23 13.42
C SER A 11 -3.82 16.71 13.18
N ARG A 12 -4.95 16.00 13.10
CA ARG A 12 -4.95 14.53 13.07
C ARG A 12 -4.55 14.04 11.67
N ARG A 13 -3.36 13.44 11.57
CA ARG A 13 -2.92 12.77 10.33
C ARG A 13 -3.58 11.40 10.16
N ARG A 14 -3.87 11.04 8.91
CA ARG A 14 -4.39 9.72 8.51
C ARG A 14 -3.23 8.90 7.97
N ILE A 15 -3.14 7.64 8.39
CA ILE A 15 -2.14 6.68 7.92
C ILE A 15 -2.90 5.55 7.25
N TYR A 16 -2.52 5.22 6.02
CA TYR A 16 -3.03 4.08 5.28
C TYR A 16 -1.95 3.00 5.28
N LEU A 17 -2.27 1.83 5.82
CA LEU A 17 -1.37 0.68 5.85
C LEU A 17 -1.85 -0.34 4.84
N LEU A 18 -1.00 -0.64 3.86
CA LEU A 18 -1.28 -1.61 2.81
C LEU A 18 -0.19 -2.67 2.82
N ARG A 19 -0.60 -3.93 2.67
CA ARG A 19 0.33 -5.01 2.34
C ARG A 19 0.63 -4.94 0.84
N HIS A 20 1.83 -5.34 0.44
CA HIS A 20 2.15 -5.58 -0.97
C HIS A 20 1.16 -6.58 -1.61
N GLY A 21 1.01 -6.50 -2.93
CA GLY A 21 0.18 -7.43 -3.70
C GLY A 21 0.78 -8.84 -3.75
N GLU A 22 0.00 -9.80 -4.25
CA GLU A 22 0.42 -11.19 -4.39
C GLU A 22 1.72 -11.34 -5.21
N VAL A 23 2.59 -12.24 -4.75
CA VAL A 23 3.86 -12.58 -5.39
C VAL A 23 3.91 -14.08 -5.64
N SER A 24 4.74 -14.48 -6.60
CA SER A 24 5.10 -15.89 -6.81
C SER A 24 6.58 -16.07 -6.47
N TYR A 25 6.88 -16.92 -5.49
CA TYR A 25 8.27 -17.16 -5.06
C TYR A 25 9.10 -17.96 -6.05
N PHE A 26 8.45 -18.66 -6.98
CA PHE A 26 9.09 -19.49 -7.99
C PHE A 26 8.66 -19.03 -9.38
N ASP A 27 9.58 -19.12 -10.34
CA ASP A 27 9.28 -18.95 -11.76
C ASP A 27 8.51 -20.15 -12.33
N GLU A 28 8.11 -20.06 -13.61
CA GLU A 28 7.36 -21.11 -14.31
C GLU A 28 8.12 -22.45 -14.40
N ARG A 29 9.45 -22.42 -14.20
CA ARG A 29 10.31 -23.62 -14.19
C ARG A 29 10.58 -24.13 -12.77
N GLY A 30 9.94 -23.56 -11.76
CA GLY A 30 10.10 -23.94 -10.36
C GLY A 30 11.39 -23.41 -9.72
N ARG A 31 12.09 -22.45 -10.33
CA ARG A 31 13.29 -21.84 -9.75
C ARG A 31 12.90 -20.73 -8.78
N PRO A 32 13.45 -20.69 -7.56
CA PRO A 32 13.13 -19.63 -6.61
C PRO A 32 13.70 -18.29 -7.08
N TYR A 33 12.96 -17.22 -6.85
CA TYR A 33 13.49 -15.86 -6.92
C TYR A 33 14.38 -15.56 -5.70
N PRO A 34 15.39 -14.68 -5.83
CA PRO A 34 16.09 -14.11 -4.68
C PRO A 34 15.10 -13.43 -3.73
N GLN A 35 15.31 -13.55 -2.42
CA GLN A 35 14.38 -13.06 -1.39
C GLN A 35 14.05 -11.57 -1.53
N ASP A 36 15.04 -10.76 -1.92
CA ASP A 36 14.89 -9.30 -1.98
C ASP A 36 14.34 -8.80 -3.33
N SER A 37 14.06 -9.71 -4.27
CA SER A 37 13.69 -9.35 -5.65
C SER A 37 12.50 -10.14 -6.18
N VAL A 38 11.60 -10.60 -5.30
CA VAL A 38 10.39 -11.32 -5.71
C VAL A 38 9.38 -10.33 -6.33
N PRO A 39 9.01 -10.47 -7.61
CA PRO A 39 8.10 -9.54 -8.26
C PRO A 39 6.64 -9.81 -7.89
N LEU A 40 5.79 -8.79 -8.05
CA LEU A 40 4.34 -9.00 -8.08
C LEU A 40 3.98 -9.92 -9.26
N ASN A 41 3.10 -10.88 -9.00
CA ASN A 41 2.52 -11.68 -10.08
C ASN A 41 1.34 -10.92 -10.72
N SER A 42 0.74 -11.48 -11.77
CA SER A 42 -0.38 -10.85 -12.48
C SER A 42 -1.54 -10.46 -11.56
N ARG A 43 -1.84 -11.29 -10.55
CA ARG A 43 -2.90 -11.00 -9.56
C ARG A 43 -2.47 -9.91 -8.59
N GLY A 44 -1.21 -9.90 -8.17
CA GLY A 44 -0.64 -8.83 -7.35
C GLY A 44 -0.67 -7.47 -8.05
N LEU A 45 -0.41 -7.45 -9.37
CA LEU A 45 -0.55 -6.25 -10.18
C LEU A 45 -2.00 -5.76 -10.23
N SER A 46 -2.96 -6.66 -10.44
CA SER A 46 -4.39 -6.31 -10.39
C SER A 46 -4.83 -5.79 -9.01
N GLN A 47 -4.30 -6.36 -7.93
CA GLN A 47 -4.55 -5.88 -6.57
C GLN A 47 -4.00 -4.47 -6.35
N ALA A 48 -2.78 -4.19 -6.83
CA ALA A 48 -2.18 -2.85 -6.75
C ALA A 48 -3.02 -1.83 -7.54
N GLN A 49 -3.53 -2.19 -8.72
CA GLN A 49 -4.43 -1.35 -9.50
C GLN A 49 -5.76 -1.09 -8.78
N ALA A 50 -6.35 -2.11 -8.16
CA ALA A 50 -7.59 -1.96 -7.40
C ALA A 50 -7.40 -1.04 -6.18
N ALA A 51 -6.27 -1.16 -5.48
CA ALA A 51 -5.92 -0.27 -4.38
C ALA A 51 -5.72 1.18 -4.85
N ALA A 52 -5.06 1.38 -6.01
CA ALA A 52 -4.89 2.70 -6.60
C ALA A 52 -6.24 3.36 -6.94
N GLU A 53 -7.17 2.62 -7.53
CA GLU A 53 -8.51 3.14 -7.82
C GLU A 53 -9.28 3.48 -6.53
N ALA A 54 -9.24 2.61 -5.52
CA ALA A 54 -9.91 2.84 -4.25
C ALA A 54 -9.37 4.08 -3.48
N LEU A 55 -8.08 4.38 -3.64
CA LEU A 55 -7.42 5.50 -2.97
C LEU A 55 -7.31 6.75 -3.85
N ARG A 56 -7.85 6.74 -5.06
CA ARG A 56 -7.66 7.78 -6.07
C ARG A 56 -8.01 9.19 -5.60
N SER A 57 -9.04 9.32 -4.75
CA SER A 57 -9.50 10.60 -4.19
C SER A 57 -8.88 10.95 -2.84
N THR A 58 -7.93 10.13 -2.35
CA THR A 58 -7.26 10.32 -1.06
C THR A 58 -5.93 11.04 -1.28
N PRO A 59 -5.76 12.28 -0.79
CA PRO A 59 -4.47 12.97 -0.85
C PRO A 59 -3.43 12.22 -0.02
N MET A 60 -2.23 12.02 -0.58
CA MET A 60 -1.10 11.40 0.09
C MET A 60 0.05 12.39 0.17
N ASP A 61 0.38 12.85 1.39
CA ASP A 61 1.51 13.75 1.60
C ASP A 61 2.86 13.03 1.53
N ARG A 62 2.89 11.73 1.85
CA ARG A 62 4.09 10.90 1.88
C ARG A 62 3.75 9.42 1.69
N VAL A 63 4.58 8.72 0.92
CA VAL A 63 4.52 7.26 0.71
C VAL A 63 5.88 6.65 1.08
N ILE A 64 5.86 5.48 1.73
CA ILE A 64 7.03 4.68 2.10
C ILE A 64 6.73 3.24 1.67
N HIS A 65 7.67 2.60 0.96
CA HIS A 65 7.55 1.23 0.45
C HIS A 65 8.88 0.50 0.59
#